data_AF-A0A972B297-F1
#
_entry.id   AF-A0A972B297-F1
#
_cell.length_a   1.000
_cell.length_b   1.000
_cell.length_c   1.000
_cell.angle_alpha   90.00
_cell.angle_beta   90.00
_cell.angle_gamma   90.00
#
_symmetry.space_group_name_H-M   'P 1'
#
loop_
_entity.id
_entity.type
_entity.pdbx_description
1 polymer ?
#
loop_
_entity_poly.entity_id
_entity_poly.type
_entity_poly.pdbx_seq_one_letter_code
_entity_poly.pdbx_strand_id
1 'polypeptide(L)'
;MISYTITPTAAAVTAAEVKTWLRIDHSADDTLITGTIIPAAQAAIEHATGFSLSDKGEVVAIWDVDSNTGWLELPISPLQEIVEILVSDEATTGYTEGGTPNYPTINITSGQKVQVEYLAGAGTVDPELKLAVLMQAAYYYMNRESSDIAPAAKNIILKRGRNLAI
;
A
#
# COMPACT_ATOMS: atom_id res chain seq x y z
N MET A 1 17.01 3.25 10.02
CA MET A 1 16.42 2.76 8.73
C MET A 1 15.08 2.12 9.06
N ILE A 2 14.09 2.18 8.17
CA ILE A 2 12.78 1.55 8.38
C ILE A 2 12.69 0.31 7.50
N SER A 3 12.31 -0.82 8.08
CA SER A 3 11.95 -2.04 7.34
C SER A 3 10.54 -2.47 7.72
N TYR A 4 9.84 -3.14 6.80
CA TYR A 4 8.53 -3.70 7.11
C TYR A 4 8.27 -4.97 6.30
N THR A 5 7.42 -5.84 6.85
CA THR A 5 6.91 -7.03 6.18
C THR A 5 5.39 -7.01 6.16
N ILE A 6 4.81 -7.46 5.04
CA ILE A 6 3.36 -7.56 4.84
C ILE A 6 2.98 -9.00 4.52
N THR A 7 1.87 -9.46 5.08
CA THR A 7 1.27 -10.72 4.65
C THR A 7 0.61 -10.54 3.27
N PRO A 8 0.77 -11.49 2.32
CA PRO A 8 0.17 -11.37 0.98
C PRO A 8 -1.33 -11.16 1.02
N THR A 9 -1.83 -10.26 0.18
CA THR A 9 -3.23 -9.83 0.19
C THR A 9 -3.97 -10.23 -1.09
N ALA A 10 -5.30 -10.34 -0.99
CA ALA A 10 -6.20 -10.44 -2.13
C ALA A 10 -6.04 -9.25 -3.11
N ALA A 11 -6.14 -9.53 -4.41
CA ALA A 11 -6.03 -8.50 -5.44
C ALA A 11 -7.23 -7.53 -5.42
N ALA A 12 -6.96 -6.24 -5.68
CA ALA A 12 -7.97 -5.19 -5.73
C ALA A 12 -8.94 -5.33 -6.92
N VAL A 13 -8.51 -6.03 -7.98
CA VAL A 13 -9.31 -6.36 -9.15
C VAL A 13 -9.13 -7.83 -9.52
N THR A 14 -10.17 -8.41 -10.08
CA THR A 14 -10.14 -9.78 -10.60
C THR A 14 -9.66 -9.83 -12.05
N ALA A 15 -9.17 -10.99 -12.48
CA ALA A 15 -8.80 -11.21 -13.88
C ALA A 15 -10.00 -11.00 -14.83
N ALA A 16 -11.22 -11.36 -14.41
CA ALA A 16 -12.43 -11.14 -15.21
C ALA A 16 -12.72 -9.65 -15.43
N GLU A 17 -12.53 -8.82 -14.41
CA GLU A 17 -12.71 -7.36 -14.52
C GLU A 17 -11.67 -6.74 -15.44
N VAL A 18 -10.41 -7.16 -15.34
CA VAL A 18 -9.34 -6.69 -16.24
C VAL A 18 -9.61 -7.12 -17.68
N LYS A 19 -10.01 -8.37 -17.92
CA LYS A 19 -10.36 -8.85 -19.26
C LYS A 19 -11.55 -8.11 -19.85
N THR A 20 -12.57 -7.84 -19.04
CA THR A 20 -13.73 -7.03 -19.45
C THR A 20 -13.30 -5.62 -19.85
N TRP A 21 -12.43 -4.99 -19.06
CA TRP A 21 -11.89 -3.66 -19.34
C TRP A 21 -11.06 -3.62 -20.64
N LEU A 22 -10.22 -4.63 -20.85
CA LEU A 22 -9.37 -4.78 -22.04
C LEU A 22 -10.08 -5.36 -23.27
N ARG A 23 -11.35 -5.78 -23.13
CA ARG A 23 -12.14 -6.48 -24.16
C ARG A 23 -11.48 -7.78 -24.65
N ILE A 24 -10.89 -8.52 -23.73
CA ILE A 24 -10.28 -9.84 -23.98
C ILE A 24 -11.33 -10.92 -23.72
N ASP A 25 -11.60 -11.77 -24.70
CA ASP A 25 -12.59 -12.85 -24.64
C ASP A 25 -11.96 -14.26 -24.64
N HIS A 26 -10.63 -14.36 -24.65
CA HIS A 26 -9.89 -15.61 -24.59
C HIS A 26 -9.20 -15.84 -23.24
N SER A 27 -8.63 -17.04 -23.07
CA SER A 27 -7.92 -17.47 -21.85
C SER A 27 -6.40 -17.51 -21.97
N ALA A 28 -5.84 -17.33 -23.18
CA ALA A 28 -4.39 -17.41 -23.41
C ALA A 28 -3.56 -16.45 -22.53
N ASP A 29 -4.16 -15.33 -22.10
CA ASP A 29 -3.48 -14.30 -21.32
C ASP A 29 -3.76 -14.41 -19.82
N ASP A 30 -4.55 -15.39 -19.36
CA ASP A 30 -5.00 -15.47 -17.95
C ASP A 30 -3.82 -15.54 -16.97
N THR A 31 -2.78 -16.30 -17.33
CA THR A 31 -1.54 -16.41 -16.53
C THR A 31 -0.79 -15.08 -16.46
N LEU A 32 -0.68 -14.35 -17.57
CA LEU A 32 -0.01 -13.05 -17.62
C LEU A 32 -0.80 -12.00 -16.81
N ILE A 33 -2.11 -11.96 -17.00
CA ILE A 33 -3.00 -11.00 -16.33
C ILE A 33 -2.97 -11.22 -14.81
N THR A 34 -3.15 -12.47 -14.37
CA THR A 34 -3.26 -12.81 -12.95
C THR A 34 -1.90 -12.81 -12.24
N GLY A 35 -0.88 -13.39 -12.88
CA GLY A 35 0.43 -13.59 -12.25
C GLY A 35 1.39 -12.41 -12.34
N THR A 36 1.14 -11.45 -13.23
CA THR A 36 2.10 -10.36 -13.48
C THR A 36 1.43 -8.99 -13.51
N ILE A 37 0.41 -8.81 -14.37
CA ILE A 37 -0.15 -7.48 -14.62
C ILE A 37 -0.91 -6.94 -13.41
N ILE A 38 -1.81 -7.74 -12.82
CA ILE A 38 -2.60 -7.30 -11.66
C ILE A 38 -1.70 -6.97 -10.46
N PRO A 39 -0.76 -7.86 -10.04
CA PRO A 39 0.15 -7.55 -8.95
C PRO A 39 1.00 -6.30 -9.20
N ALA A 40 1.55 -6.13 -10.40
CA ALA A 40 2.37 -4.98 -10.75
C ALA A 40 1.56 -3.68 -10.77
N ALA A 41 0.35 -3.69 -11.35
CA ALA A 41 -0.53 -2.54 -11.39
C ALA A 41 -0.94 -2.10 -9.99
N GLN A 42 -1.33 -3.03 -9.12
CA GLN A 42 -1.68 -2.73 -7.74
C GLN A 42 -0.47 -2.15 -6.98
N ALA A 43 0.70 -2.80 -7.06
CA ALA A 43 1.91 -2.32 -6.38
C ALA A 43 2.30 -0.89 -6.80
N ALA A 44 2.16 -0.55 -8.09
CA ALA A 44 2.43 0.79 -8.58
C ALA A 44 1.49 1.85 -7.96
N ILE A 45 0.19 1.55 -7.87
CA ILE A 45 -0.78 2.47 -7.25
C ILE A 45 -0.55 2.56 -5.73
N GLU A 46 -0.31 1.43 -5.05
CA GLU A 46 -0.02 1.42 -3.60
C GLU A 46 1.24 2.23 -3.28
N HIS A 47 2.32 2.04 -4.05
CA HIS A 47 3.55 2.81 -3.88
C HIS A 47 3.34 4.31 -4.10
N ALA A 48 2.54 4.68 -5.11
CA ALA A 48 2.30 6.07 -5.43
C ALA A 48 1.37 6.78 -4.44
N THR A 49 0.51 6.03 -3.74
CA THR A 49 -0.45 6.58 -2.78
C THR A 49 -0.01 6.46 -1.33
N GLY A 50 0.86 5.50 -0.99
CA GLY A 50 1.11 5.09 0.39
C GLY A 50 -0.09 4.36 1.03
N PHE A 51 -1.08 4.01 0.21
CA PHE A 51 -2.34 3.41 0.63
C PHE A 51 -2.42 1.99 0.11
N SER A 52 -2.69 1.03 0.98
CA SER A 52 -3.00 -0.31 0.54
C SER A 52 -4.41 -0.39 0.02
N LEU A 53 -4.53 -0.87 -1.21
CA LEU A 53 -5.80 -0.96 -1.92
C LEU A 53 -6.66 -2.13 -1.47
N SER A 54 -6.08 -3.06 -0.73
CA SER A 54 -6.71 -4.29 -0.27
C SER A 54 -6.44 -4.46 1.22
N ASP A 55 -7.20 -5.28 1.92
CA ASP A 55 -6.93 -5.58 3.34
C ASP A 55 -5.56 -6.23 3.51
N LYS A 56 -4.50 -5.46 3.78
CA LYS A 56 -3.28 -6.10 4.27
C LYS A 56 -3.63 -6.61 5.65
N GLY A 57 -3.32 -7.87 5.90
CA GLY A 57 -3.48 -8.42 7.23
C GLY A 57 -2.46 -7.75 8.15
N GLU A 58 -1.65 -8.58 8.77
CA GLU A 58 -0.61 -8.11 9.67
C GLU A 58 0.54 -7.44 8.92
N VAL A 59 0.87 -6.23 9.39
CA VAL A 59 2.05 -5.46 9.00
C VAL A 59 2.95 -5.31 10.22
N VAL A 60 4.21 -5.71 10.07
CA VAL A 60 5.25 -5.47 11.07
C VAL A 60 6.19 -4.42 10.52
N ALA A 61 6.29 -3.27 11.19
CA ALA A 61 7.19 -2.19 10.83
C ALA A 61 8.21 -1.95 11.95
N ILE A 62 9.47 -1.79 11.57
CA ILE A 62 10.61 -1.67 12.50
C ILE A 62 11.37 -0.39 12.18
N TRP A 63 11.55 0.44 13.20
CA TRP A 63 12.35 1.66 13.20
C TRP A 63 13.57 1.46 14.09
N ASP A 64 14.75 1.49 13.47
CA ASP A 64 16.00 1.67 14.20
C ASP A 64 16.25 3.18 14.32
N VAL A 65 15.89 3.74 15.48
CA VAL A 65 15.94 5.17 15.80
C VAL A 65 16.80 5.43 17.03
N ASP A 66 17.57 6.51 16.97
CA ASP A 66 18.38 7.02 18.09
C ASP A 66 17.47 7.61 19.18
N SER A 67 18.00 7.74 20.40
CA SER A 67 17.30 7.91 21.68
C SER A 67 16.33 9.10 21.87
N ASN A 68 16.08 9.93 20.85
CA ASN A 68 15.10 11.01 20.87
C ASN A 68 13.93 10.66 19.93
N THR A 69 12.88 10.03 20.45
CA THR A 69 11.71 9.65 19.66
C THR A 69 10.72 10.80 19.49
N GLY A 70 10.20 10.93 18.27
CA GLY A 70 9.14 11.84 17.87
C GLY A 70 8.01 11.07 17.20
N TRP A 71 7.27 11.71 16.30
CA TRP A 71 6.23 11.05 15.51
C TRP A 71 6.86 10.13 14.46
N LEU A 72 6.52 8.84 14.51
CA LEU A 72 6.87 7.83 13.52
C LEU A 72 5.68 7.63 12.58
N GLU A 73 5.87 7.84 11.27
CA GLU A 73 4.85 7.59 10.25
C GLU A 73 4.82 6.10 9.90
N LEU A 74 3.66 5.47 10.04
CA LEU A 74 3.47 4.07 9.65
C LEU A 74 3.57 3.94 8.13
N PRO A 75 4.30 2.93 7.61
CA PRO A 75 4.57 2.83 6.18
C PRO A 75 3.36 2.45 5.33
N ILE A 76 2.34 1.80 5.92
CA ILE A 76 1.15 1.31 5.21
C ILE A 76 -0.10 1.92 5.84
N SER A 77 -0.94 2.50 4.99
CA SER A 77 -2.24 3.06 5.36
C SER A 77 -3.37 2.34 4.62
N PRO A 78 -4.63 2.42 5.08
CA PRO A 78 -5.08 3.03 6.33
C PRO A 78 -4.84 2.11 7.53
N LEU A 79 -4.54 2.69 8.69
CA LEU A 79 -4.44 1.96 9.95
C LEU A 79 -5.84 1.46 10.36
N GLN A 80 -5.97 0.15 10.60
CA GLN A 80 -7.18 -0.44 11.17
C GLN A 80 -7.05 -0.57 12.69
N GLU A 81 -5.97 -1.20 13.16
CA GLU A 81 -5.75 -1.49 14.57
C GLU A 81 -4.25 -1.65 14.85
N ILE A 82 -3.78 -1.13 15.99
CA ILE A 82 -2.45 -1.44 16.52
C ILE A 82 -2.55 -2.74 17.33
N VAL A 83 -1.78 -3.75 16.94
CA VAL A 83 -1.76 -5.07 17.60
C VAL A 83 -0.77 -5.04 18.76
N GLU A 84 0.46 -4.62 18.51
CA GLU A 84 1.51 -4.57 19.52
C GLU A 84 2.56 -3.50 19.18
N ILE A 85 3.13 -2.87 20.21
CA ILE A 85 4.30 -2.01 20.08
C ILE A 85 5.38 -2.48 21.03
N LEU A 86 6.56 -2.77 20.48
CA LEU A 86 7.77 -3.12 21.22
C LEU A 86 8.77 -1.96 21.15
N VAL A 87 9.33 -1.60 22.29
CA VAL A 87 10.42 -0.64 22.41
C VAL A 87 11.60 -1.36 23.06
N SER A 88 12.72 -1.45 22.34
CA SER A 88 13.87 -2.25 22.79
C SER A 88 13.48 -3.70 23.15
N ASP A 89 12.59 -4.29 22.35
CA ASP A 89 12.04 -5.65 22.52
C ASP A 89 11.12 -5.85 23.75
N GLU A 90 10.70 -4.76 24.41
CA GLU A 90 9.74 -4.78 25.52
C GLU A 90 8.40 -4.13 25.10
N ALA A 91 7.29 -4.79 25.41
CA ALA A 91 5.96 -4.28 25.08
C ALA A 91 5.63 -2.99 25.85
N THR A 92 5.01 -2.04 25.17
CA THR A 92 4.61 -0.76 25.76
C THR A 92 3.20 -0.34 25.37
N THR A 93 2.50 0.30 26.30
CA THR A 93 1.25 1.02 26.04
C THR A 93 1.45 2.54 26.06
N GLY A 94 2.68 3.01 26.26
CA GLY A 94 3.03 4.43 26.36
C GLY A 94 3.21 5.10 25.00
N TYR A 95 2.18 5.05 24.16
CA TYR A 95 2.18 5.65 22.83
C TYR A 95 0.97 6.56 22.63
N THR A 96 1.04 7.42 21.61
CA THR A 96 -0.09 8.25 21.18
C THR A 96 -0.24 8.14 19.66
N GLU A 97 -1.44 7.81 19.21
CA GLU A 97 -1.79 7.83 17.79
C GLU A 97 -2.05 9.26 17.30
N GLY A 98 -1.70 9.51 16.05
CA GLY A 98 -1.90 10.80 15.40
C GLY A 98 -1.90 10.67 13.88
N GLY A 99 -1.70 11.81 13.22
CA GLY A 99 -1.69 11.88 11.77
C GLY A 99 -3.09 11.89 11.17
N THR A 100 -3.21 11.36 9.96
CA THR A 100 -4.49 11.26 9.23
C THR A 100 -4.73 9.80 8.85
N PRO A 101 -5.96 9.39 8.47
CA PRO A 101 -6.22 8.01 8.05
C PRO A 101 -5.29 7.51 6.92
N ASN A 102 -4.79 8.42 6.08
CA ASN A 102 -3.88 8.11 4.98
C ASN A 102 -2.39 8.25 5.33
N TYR A 103 -2.09 8.82 6.50
CA TYR A 103 -0.73 9.05 7.01
C TYR A 103 -0.77 8.87 8.54
N PRO A 104 -1.03 7.65 9.04
CA PRO A 104 -1.13 7.41 10.47
C PRO A 104 0.26 7.52 11.09
N THR A 105 0.32 8.21 12.22
CA THR A 105 1.55 8.38 12.97
C THR A 105 1.38 7.89 14.39
N ILE A 106 2.49 7.48 14.98
CA ILE A 106 2.56 7.03 16.36
C ILE A 106 3.73 7.75 17.04
N ASN A 107 3.46 8.32 18.19
CA ASN A 107 4.45 8.96 19.04
C ASN A 107 4.80 8.00 20.19
N ILE A 108 6.10 7.79 20.41
CA ILE A 108 6.62 7.04 21.55
C ILE A 108 7.47 7.98 22.39
N THR A 109 7.20 8.01 23.70
CA THR A 109 7.77 9.02 24.62
C THR A 109 9.28 8.88 24.83
N SER A 110 9.83 7.67 24.73
CA SER A 110 11.29 7.43 24.77
C SER A 110 11.60 5.99 24.39
N GLY A 111 12.68 5.75 23.65
CA GLY A 111 13.14 4.39 23.37
C GLY A 111 14.12 4.29 22.21
N GLN A 112 14.96 3.26 22.24
CA GLN A 112 15.79 2.83 21.10
C GLN A 112 15.12 1.62 20.46
N LYS A 113 15.11 1.53 19.12
CA LYS A 113 14.48 0.44 18.34
C LYS A 113 12.99 0.23 18.65
N VAL A 114 12.14 0.74 17.76
CA VAL A 114 10.68 0.62 17.86
C VAL A 114 10.19 -0.40 16.83
N GLN A 115 9.43 -1.39 17.27
CA GLN A 115 8.69 -2.30 16.39
C GLN A 115 7.20 -2.11 16.64
N VAL A 116 6.43 -2.02 15.56
CA VAL A 116 4.97 -1.84 15.60
C VAL A 116 4.36 -2.89 14.71
N GLU A 117 3.51 -3.69 15.32
CA GLU A 117 2.65 -4.67 14.67
C GLU A 117 1.25 -4.09 14.60
N TYR A 118 0.68 -4.05 13.40
CA TYR A 118 -0.60 -3.42 13.16
C TYR A 118 -1.32 -4.02 11.95
N LEU A 119 -2.65 -3.91 11.94
CA LEU A 119 -3.51 -4.24 10.82
C LEU A 119 -3.69 -3.00 9.96
N ALA A 120 -3.49 -3.11 8.65
CA ALA A 120 -3.64 -1.99 7.73
C ALA A 120 -4.20 -2.38 6.38
N GLY A 121 -5.09 -1.57 5.83
CA GLY A 121 -5.72 -1.87 4.56
C GLY A 121 -7.15 -1.39 4.51
N ALA A 122 -7.65 -1.19 3.30
CA ALA A 122 -9.04 -0.84 3.11
C ALA A 122 -9.89 -2.11 3.03
N GLY A 123 -10.86 -2.25 3.95
CA GLY A 123 -11.87 -3.32 3.91
C GLY A 123 -12.73 -3.32 2.64
N THR A 124 -12.73 -2.22 1.89
CA THR A 124 -13.32 -2.16 0.55
C THR A 124 -12.49 -1.23 -0.31
N VAL A 125 -12.08 -1.71 -1.48
CA VAL A 125 -11.36 -0.90 -2.46
C VAL A 125 -12.29 0.19 -2.98
N ASP A 126 -11.88 1.45 -2.82
CA ASP A 126 -12.60 2.59 -3.37
C ASP A 126 -12.77 2.44 -4.90
N PRO A 127 -13.96 2.67 -5.46
CA PRO A 127 -14.20 2.60 -6.91
C PRO A 127 -13.21 3.43 -7.76
N GLU A 128 -12.75 4.58 -7.28
CA GLU A 128 -11.77 5.41 -8.00
C GLU A 128 -10.38 4.76 -8.04
N LEU A 129 -9.97 4.13 -6.94
CA LEU A 129 -8.70 3.42 -6.86
C LEU A 129 -8.76 2.12 -7.67
N LYS A 130 -9.90 1.44 -7.64
CA LYS A 130 -10.16 0.29 -8.51
C LYS A 130 -10.05 0.67 -10.00
N LEU A 131 -10.62 1.82 -10.38
CA LEU A 131 -10.48 2.37 -11.72
C LEU A 131 -9.00 2.66 -12.06
N ALA A 132 -8.24 3.25 -11.13
CA ALA A 132 -6.81 3.51 -11.34
C ALA A 132 -6.02 2.21 -11.58
N VAL A 133 -6.32 1.14 -10.84
CA VAL A 133 -5.71 -0.18 -11.06
C VAL A 133 -6.07 -0.75 -12.43
N LEU A 134 -7.34 -0.66 -12.86
CA LEU A 134 -7.74 -1.10 -14.20
C LEU A 134 -7.02 -0.33 -15.31
N MET A 135 -6.89 0.99 -15.16
CA MET A 135 -6.17 1.85 -16.10
C MET A 135 -4.68 1.51 -16.17
N GLN A 136 -4.05 1.26 -15.02
CA GLN A 136 -2.65 0.87 -14.95
C GLN A 136 -2.41 -0.53 -15.53
N ALA A 137 -3.27 -1.50 -15.21
CA ALA A 137 -3.22 -2.85 -15.76
C ALA A 137 -3.35 -2.82 -17.29
N ALA A 138 -4.29 -2.01 -17.81
CA ALA A 138 -4.47 -1.86 -19.24
C ALA A 138 -3.24 -1.24 -19.92
N TYR A 139 -2.64 -0.25 -19.27
CA TYR A 139 -1.42 0.38 -19.77
C TYR A 139 -0.27 -0.61 -19.87
N TYR A 140 -0.01 -1.41 -18.83
CA TYR A 140 1.02 -2.45 -18.85
C TYR A 140 0.76 -3.56 -19.87
N TYR A 141 -0.52 -3.91 -20.10
CA TYR A 141 -0.87 -4.89 -21.11
C TYR A 141 -0.58 -4.39 -22.54
N MET A 142 -0.97 -3.14 -22.83
CA MET A 142 -0.87 -2.55 -24.16
C MET A 142 0.55 -2.05 -24.49
N ASN A 143 1.30 -1.59 -23.49
CA ASN A 143 2.63 -1.01 -23.65
C ASN A 143 3.65 -1.92 -22.96
N ARG A 144 4.39 -2.70 -23.76
CA ARG A 144 5.33 -3.73 -23.28
C ARG A 144 6.77 -3.23 -23.16
N GLU A 145 6.98 -1.95 -23.37
CA GLU A 145 8.27 -1.28 -23.28
C GLU A 145 8.42 -0.54 -21.95
N SER A 146 9.65 -0.16 -21.60
CA SER A 146 9.94 0.57 -20.37
C SER A 146 9.06 1.81 -20.28
N SER A 147 8.24 1.88 -19.24
CA SER A 147 7.27 2.95 -19.06
C SER A 147 7.00 3.21 -17.59
N ASP A 148 6.79 4.50 -17.27
CA ASP A 148 6.40 5.01 -15.95
C ASP A 148 4.92 4.66 -15.64
N ILE A 149 4.35 5.17 -14.54
CA ILE A 149 2.92 5.05 -14.21
C ILE A 149 2.06 5.59 -15.36
N ALA A 150 0.95 4.93 -15.65
CA ALA A 150 0.01 5.31 -16.70
C ALA A 150 -0.45 6.76 -16.49
N PRO A 151 -0.38 7.65 -17.51
CA PRO A 151 -0.66 9.08 -17.35
C PRO A 151 -2.03 9.37 -16.75
N ALA A 152 -3.03 8.56 -17.09
CA ALA A 152 -4.39 8.74 -16.62
C ALA A 152 -4.58 8.19 -15.18
N ALA A 153 -3.81 7.17 -14.76
CA ALA A 153 -3.76 6.73 -13.37
C ALA A 153 -3.07 7.78 -12.48
N LYS A 154 -2.02 8.44 -13.00
CA LYS A 154 -1.31 9.54 -12.31
C LYS A 154 -2.27 10.65 -11.86
N ASN A 155 -3.25 11.03 -12.70
CA ASN A 155 -4.24 12.05 -12.35
C ASN A 155 -5.15 11.66 -11.18
N ILE A 156 -5.44 10.37 -10.98
CA ILE A 156 -6.24 9.88 -9.85
C ILE A 156 -5.37 9.89 -8.59
N ILE A 157 -4.12 9.42 -8.71
CA ILE A 157 -3.16 9.40 -7.60
C ILE A 157 -2.87 10.82 -7.09
N LEU A 158 -2.55 11.77 -7.99
CA LEU A 158 -2.17 13.14 -7.61
C LEU A 158 -3.29 13.90 -6.87
N LYS A 159 -4.55 13.49 -7.03
CA LYS A 159 -5.67 14.06 -6.25
C LYS A 159 -5.71 13.56 -4.81
N ARG A 160 -5.12 12.38 -4.52
CA ARG A 160 -5.16 11.71 -3.20
C ARG A 160 -3.82 11.67 -2.48
N GLY A 161 -2.70 11.68 -3.21
CA GLY A 161 -1.36 11.43 -2.67
C GLY A 161 -0.48 12.68 -2.59
N ARG A 162 0.40 12.67 -1.57
CA ARG A 162 1.65 13.44 -1.42
C ARG A 162 2.22 13.88 -2.77
N ASN A 163 2.49 15.17 -2.97
CA ASN A 163 3.19 15.69 -4.15
C ASN A 163 4.47 14.88 -4.42
N LEU A 164 4.40 13.90 -5.32
CA LEU A 164 5.54 13.16 -5.79
C LEU A 164 6.25 14.05 -6.82
N ALA A 165 7.26 14.77 -6.36
CA ALA A 165 8.34 15.20 -7.23
C ALA A 165 9.06 13.92 -7.68
N ILE A 166 8.71 13.46 -8.88
CA ILE A 166 9.47 12.46 -9.66
C ILE A 166 10.43 13.25 -10.54
#